data_AF-A0A6H0TMQ4-F1
#
_entry.id   AF-A0A6H0TMQ4-F1
#
_cell.length_a   1.000
_cell.length_b   1.000
_cell.length_c   1.000
_cell.angle_alpha   90.00
_cell.angle_beta   90.00
_cell.angle_gamma   90.00
#
_symmetry.space_group_name_H-M   'P 1'
#
loop_
_entity.id
_entity.type
_entity.pdbx_description
1 polymer ?
#
loop_
_entity_poly.entity_id
_entity_poly.type
_entity_poly.pdbx_seq_one_letter_code
_entity_poly.pdbx_strand_id
1 'polypeptide(L)'
;MIKEKTLMGNRYKFQHMEIEVLEREDDSVCAFSASFVHVGLNGKISPGMKEVNRTLWDQQSNKRPKGFLVLRTVRKDDGTTTTVMVSEKWFFETVSQEERKVFEQRLDEEIGKQS
;
A
#
# COMPACT_ATOMS: atom_id res chain seq x y z
N MET A 1 8.95 2.33 9.42
CA MET A 1 8.66 0.88 9.57
C MET A 1 7.72 0.67 10.75
N ILE A 2 6.87 -0.36 10.70
CA ILE A 2 5.94 -0.73 11.80
C ILE A 2 5.93 -2.25 11.99
N LYS A 3 5.67 -2.73 13.21
CA LYS A 3 5.53 -4.18 13.42
C LYS A 3 4.33 -4.74 12.66
N GLU A 4 4.47 -5.95 12.10
CA GLU A 4 3.40 -6.60 11.35
C GLU A 4 2.13 -6.80 12.19
N LYS A 5 2.26 -7.25 13.44
CA LYS A 5 1.12 -7.36 14.36
C LYS A 5 0.36 -6.04 14.55
N THR A 6 1.05 -4.91 14.43
CA THR A 6 0.43 -3.60 14.52
C THR A 6 -0.34 -3.29 13.25
N LEU A 7 0.25 -3.56 12.07
CA LEU A 7 -0.40 -3.44 10.76
C LEU A 7 -1.64 -4.34 10.65
N MET A 8 -1.56 -5.57 11.14
CA MET A 8 -2.68 -6.52 11.13
C MET A 8 -3.68 -6.28 12.27
N GLY A 9 -3.40 -5.34 13.17
CA GLY A 9 -4.23 -5.03 14.33
C GLY A 9 -5.42 -4.12 14.01
N ASN A 10 -6.33 -3.97 14.98
CA ASN A 10 -7.54 -3.14 14.85
C ASN A 10 -7.27 -1.70 14.40
N ARG A 11 -6.10 -1.15 14.74
CA ARG A 11 -5.71 0.20 14.33
C ARG A 11 -5.70 0.34 12.81
N TYR A 12 -5.21 -0.65 12.06
CA TYR A 12 -5.12 -0.63 10.60
C TYR A 12 -6.01 -1.69 9.97
N LYS A 13 -7.05 -2.12 10.68
CA LYS A 13 -8.12 -2.93 10.10
C LYS A 13 -8.95 -2.06 9.17
N PHE A 14 -9.08 -2.53 7.93
CA PHE A 14 -9.87 -1.92 6.87
C PHE A 14 -11.02 -2.85 6.47
N GLN A 15 -12.14 -2.29 6.03
CA GLN A 15 -13.36 -3.05 5.73
C GLN A 15 -13.46 -3.43 4.25
N HIS A 16 -12.89 -2.62 3.36
CA HIS A 16 -13.03 -2.73 1.92
C HIS A 16 -11.68 -2.78 1.21
N MET A 17 -10.61 -3.11 1.95
CA MET A 17 -9.26 -3.24 1.43
C MET A 17 -8.64 -4.54 1.93
N GLU A 18 -7.92 -5.20 1.05
CA GLU A 18 -7.05 -6.33 1.37
C GLU A 18 -5.62 -5.82 1.51
N ILE A 19 -4.96 -6.18 2.63
CA ILE A 19 -3.60 -5.76 2.93
C ILE A 19 -2.68 -6.98 2.85
N GLU A 20 -1.59 -6.84 2.12
CA GLU A 20 -0.55 -7.86 2.01
C GLU A 20 0.82 -7.25 2.31
N VAL A 21 1.62 -7.94 3.12
CA VAL A 21 2.99 -7.51 3.41
C VAL A 21 3.89 -7.93 2.27
N LEU A 22 4.57 -6.96 1.65
CA LEU A 22 5.43 -7.19 0.48
C LEU A 22 6.90 -7.31 0.86
N GLU A 23 7.33 -6.64 1.93
CA GLU A 23 8.74 -6.64 2.34
C GLU A 23 8.86 -6.47 3.86
N ARG A 24 9.81 -7.20 4.45
CA ARG A 24 10.06 -7.20 5.90
C ARG A 24 11.55 -7.05 6.20
N GLU A 25 11.84 -6.37 7.29
CA GLU A 25 13.15 -6.38 7.95
C GLU A 25 12.92 -6.79 9.41
N ASP A 26 13.44 -7.95 9.79
CA ASP A 26 13.10 -8.64 11.03
C ASP A 26 11.56 -8.76 11.24
N ASP A 27 11.05 -8.24 12.36
CA ASP A 27 9.62 -8.18 12.70
C ASP A 27 8.88 -6.95 12.14
N SER A 28 9.57 -6.13 11.35
CA SER A 28 9.06 -4.83 10.89
C SER A 28 8.67 -4.89 9.41
N VAL A 29 7.48 -4.38 9.12
CA VAL A 29 7.00 -4.17 7.75
C VAL A 29 7.73 -2.98 7.14
N CYS A 30 8.35 -3.24 6.00
CA CYS A 30 9.04 -2.26 5.15
C CYS A 30 8.14 -1.78 4.02
N ALA A 31 7.38 -2.70 3.42
CA ALA A 31 6.41 -2.41 2.38
C ALA A 31 5.16 -3.28 2.51
N PHE A 32 4.01 -2.72 2.15
CA PHE A 32 2.76 -3.47 2.06
C PHE A 32 1.90 -2.95 0.90
N SER A 33 1.09 -3.83 0.32
CA SER A 33 0.06 -3.47 -0.66
C SER A 33 -1.29 -3.28 0.03
N ALA A 34 -2.12 -2.44 -0.56
CA ALA A 34 -3.53 -2.33 -0.24
C ALA A 34 -4.34 -2.41 -1.55
N SER A 35 -5.09 -3.51 -1.71
CA SER A 35 -5.93 -3.77 -2.88
C SER A 35 -7.40 -3.52 -2.54
N PHE A 36 -8.11 -2.81 -3.41
CA PHE A 36 -9.51 -2.44 -3.21
C PHE A 36 -10.26 -2.28 -4.52
N VAL A 37 -11.55 -2.57 -4.52
CA VAL A 37 -12.42 -2.26 -5.66
C VAL A 37 -12.51 -0.75 -5.79
N HIS A 38 -12.24 -0.21 -6.98
CA HIS A 38 -12.19 1.25 -7.21
C HIS A 38 -13.39 1.77 -8.03
N VAL A 39 -13.98 0.90 -8.86
CA VAL A 39 -15.21 1.17 -9.61
C VAL A 39 -16.41 0.67 -8.82
N GLY A 40 -17.38 1.55 -8.54
CA GLY A 40 -18.66 1.14 -7.96
C GLY A 40 -19.73 0.92 -9.03
N LEU A 41 -20.85 0.31 -8.62
CA LEU A 41 -22.00 0.10 -9.50
C LEU A 41 -22.55 1.44 -10.03
N ASN A 42 -22.90 1.47 -11.32
CA ASN A 42 -23.46 2.64 -12.01
C ASN A 42 -22.57 3.89 -11.96
N GLY A 43 -21.24 3.71 -12.03
CA GLY A 43 -20.28 4.83 -12.07
C GLY A 43 -20.11 5.57 -10.74
N LYS A 44 -20.67 5.04 -9.64
CA LYS A 44 -20.48 5.61 -8.31
C LYS A 44 -19.11 5.25 -7.74
N ILE A 45 -18.58 6.09 -6.86
CA ILE A 45 -17.35 5.78 -6.10
C ILE A 45 -17.60 4.58 -5.19
N SER A 46 -16.77 3.55 -5.31
CA SER A 46 -16.84 2.34 -4.47
C SER A 46 -16.56 2.63 -2.99
N PRO A 47 -17.02 1.77 -2.06
CA PRO A 47 -16.63 1.86 -0.65
C PRO A 47 -15.12 1.78 -0.44
N GLY A 48 -14.41 0.90 -1.17
CA GLY A 48 -12.95 0.77 -1.13
C GLY A 48 -12.23 2.07 -1.51
N MET A 49 -12.66 2.72 -2.59
CA MET A 49 -12.12 4.01 -3.01
C MET A 49 -12.38 5.11 -1.97
N LYS A 50 -13.56 5.12 -1.32
CA LYS A 50 -13.82 6.07 -0.23
C LYS A 50 -12.94 5.82 0.99
N GLU A 51 -12.74 4.55 1.34
CA GLU A 51 -11.94 4.15 2.49
C GLU A 51 -10.47 4.49 2.29
N VAL A 52 -9.87 4.12 1.15
CA VAL A 52 -8.45 4.43 0.89
C VAL A 52 -8.18 5.94 0.89
N ASN A 53 -9.09 6.73 0.30
CA ASN A 53 -8.98 8.19 0.23
C ASN A 53 -8.94 8.84 1.63
N ARG A 54 -9.75 8.33 2.56
CA ARG A 54 -9.84 8.83 3.94
C ARG A 54 -8.81 8.21 4.88
N THR A 55 -8.07 7.20 4.42
CA THR A 55 -7.16 6.43 5.27
C THR A 55 -5.73 6.48 4.77
N LEU A 56 -5.35 5.64 3.81
CA LEU A 56 -3.97 5.49 3.38
C LEU A 56 -3.51 6.65 2.52
N TRP A 57 -4.39 7.25 1.70
CA TRP A 57 -4.00 8.36 0.83
C TRP A 57 -4.07 9.74 1.51
N ASP A 58 -4.85 9.88 2.57
CA ASP A 58 -4.85 11.08 3.41
C ASP A 58 -3.61 11.12 4.32
N GLN A 59 -2.77 12.13 4.14
CA GLN A 59 -1.55 12.32 4.95
C GLN A 59 -1.86 12.65 6.42
N GLN A 60 -3.03 13.21 6.72
CA GLN A 60 -3.44 13.60 8.08
C GLN A 60 -4.17 12.48 8.82
N SER A 61 -4.48 11.38 8.12
CA SER A 61 -5.24 10.27 8.68
C SER A 61 -4.45 9.51 9.75
N ASN A 62 -5.08 9.30 10.90
CA ASN A 62 -4.54 8.44 11.96
C ASN A 62 -4.51 6.94 11.59
N LYS A 63 -5.20 6.57 10.50
CA LYS A 63 -5.20 5.23 9.87
C LYS A 63 -4.08 5.09 8.85
N ARG A 64 -3.35 6.15 8.50
CA ARG A 64 -2.11 6.05 7.72
C ARG A 64 -0.95 5.69 8.65
N PRO A 65 -0.19 4.62 8.39
CA PRO A 65 1.05 4.35 9.12
C PRO A 65 2.02 5.53 9.03
N LYS A 66 2.52 6.01 10.17
CA LYS A 66 3.48 7.12 10.21
C LYS A 66 4.80 6.72 9.52
N GLY A 67 5.35 7.63 8.73
CA GLY A 67 6.58 7.39 7.96
C GLY A 67 6.41 6.40 6.81
N PHE A 68 5.17 6.20 6.34
CA PHE A 68 4.90 5.47 5.10
C PHE A 68 4.37 6.41 4.01
N LEU A 69 4.91 6.25 2.81
CA LEU A 69 4.49 6.93 1.60
C LEU A 69 3.85 5.97 0.62
N VAL A 70 3.01 6.51 -0.27
CA VAL A 70 2.52 5.77 -1.43
C VAL A 70 3.64 5.76 -2.46
N LEU A 71 4.23 4.59 -2.71
CA LEU A 71 5.26 4.43 -3.73
C LEU A 71 4.64 4.34 -5.11
N ARG A 72 3.57 3.54 -5.23
CA ARG A 72 2.95 3.21 -6.51
C ARG A 72 1.46 2.98 -6.35
N THR A 73 0.69 3.28 -7.39
CA THR A 73 -0.71 2.88 -7.49
C THR A 73 -0.98 2.37 -8.89
N VAL A 74 -1.52 1.15 -8.99
CA VAL A 74 -1.85 0.48 -10.24
C VAL A 74 -3.35 0.26 -10.30
N ARG A 75 -3.99 0.76 -11.36
CA ARG A 75 -5.40 0.47 -11.66
C ARG A 75 -5.45 -0.70 -12.62
N LYS A 76 -6.22 -1.72 -12.26
CA LYS A 76 -6.39 -2.94 -13.05
C LYS A 76 -7.69 -2.87 -13.85
N ASP A 77 -7.73 -3.57 -14.98
CA ASP A 77 -8.88 -3.61 -15.88
C ASP A 77 -10.10 -4.34 -15.27
N ASP A 78 -9.87 -5.15 -14.24
CA ASP A 78 -10.90 -5.84 -13.47
C ASP A 78 -11.69 -4.92 -12.51
N GLY A 79 -11.38 -3.62 -12.50
CA GLY A 79 -12.05 -2.63 -11.63
C GLY A 79 -11.47 -2.56 -10.21
N THR A 80 -10.34 -3.21 -9.95
CA THR A 80 -9.57 -3.09 -8.70
C THR A 80 -8.41 -2.10 -8.84
N THR A 81 -7.94 -1.58 -7.72
CA THR A 81 -6.73 -0.78 -7.63
C THR A 81 -5.87 -1.32 -6.51
N THR A 82 -4.57 -1.45 -6.77
CA THR A 82 -3.58 -1.81 -5.76
C THR A 82 -2.66 -0.60 -5.53
N THR A 83 -2.54 -0.17 -4.28
CA THR A 83 -1.60 0.88 -3.87
C THR A 83 -0.51 0.27 -2.99
N VAL A 84 0.75 0.65 -3.22
CA VAL A 84 1.90 0.17 -2.44
C VAL A 84 2.34 1.26 -1.51
N MET A 85 2.40 0.92 -0.23
CA MET A 85 2.90 1.76 0.83
C MET A 85 4.30 1.27 1.23
N VAL A 86 5.28 2.17 1.28
CA VAL A 86 6.64 1.85 1.75
C VAL A 86 7.05 2.75 2.90
N SER A 87 7.83 2.22 3.81
CA SER A 87 8.46 3.00 4.86
C SER A 87 9.53 3.92 4.26
N GLU A 88 9.42 5.21 4.51
CA GLU A 88 10.40 6.22 4.10
C GLU A 88 11.82 5.87 4.56
N LYS A 89 11.97 5.54 5.85
CA LYS A 89 13.27 5.15 6.42
C LYS A 89 13.92 4.00 5.65
N TRP A 90 13.20 2.88 5.50
CA TRP A 90 13.72 1.72 4.77
C TRP A 90 14.05 2.09 3.33
N PHE A 91 13.09 2.69 2.61
CA PHE A 91 13.21 2.92 1.18
C PHE A 91 14.25 3.98 0.81
N PHE A 92 14.47 5.00 1.65
CA PHE A 92 15.40 6.09 1.33
C PHE A 92 16.71 6.07 2.11
N GLU A 93 16.75 5.47 3.30
CA GLU A 93 17.91 5.53 4.19
C GLU A 93 18.58 4.16 4.38
N THR A 94 17.86 3.06 4.20
CA THR A 94 18.38 1.69 4.49
C THR A 94 18.81 0.95 3.22
N VAL A 95 17.94 0.87 2.21
CA VAL A 95 18.28 0.14 0.97
C VAL A 95 19.08 1.01 -0.01
N SER A 96 20.06 0.38 -0.65
CA SER A 96 20.85 0.96 -1.75
C SER A 96 19.97 1.28 -2.97
N GLN A 97 20.51 2.05 -3.91
CA GLN A 97 19.77 2.40 -5.13
C GLN A 97 19.49 1.17 -6.00
N GLU A 98 20.43 0.21 -6.03
CA GLU A 98 20.30 -1.05 -6.75
C GLU A 98 19.19 -1.92 -6.15
N GLU A 99 19.14 -2.07 -4.83
CA GLU A 99 18.08 -2.83 -4.14
C GLU A 99 16.70 -2.21 -4.36
N ARG A 100 16.59 -0.88 -4.38
CA ARG A 100 15.33 -0.19 -4.73
C ARG A 100 14.87 -0.56 -6.13
N LYS A 101 15.78 -0.56 -7.11
CA LYS A 101 15.45 -0.93 -8.50
C LYS A 101 14.99 -2.38 -8.58
N VAL A 102 15.65 -3.30 -7.88
CA VAL A 102 15.24 -4.71 -7.81
C VAL A 102 13.86 -4.85 -7.21
N PHE A 103 13.58 -4.14 -6.10
CA PHE A 103 12.26 -4.13 -5.49
C PHE A 103 11.18 -3.58 -6.43
N GLU A 104 11.42 -2.44 -7.08
CA GLU A 104 10.47 -1.86 -8.04
C GLU A 104 10.22 -2.75 -9.27
N GLN A 105 11.24 -3.47 -9.74
CA GLN A 105 11.09 -4.47 -10.80
C GLN A 105 10.25 -5.65 -10.34
N ARG A 106 10.47 -6.15 -9.12
CA ARG A 106 9.60 -7.20 -8.54
C ARG A 106 8.15 -6.74 -8.44
N LEU A 107 7.91 -5.48 -8.05
CA LEU A 107 6.56 -4.91 -8.05
C LEU A 107 5.92 -4.87 -9.43
N ASP A 108 6.69 -4.59 -10.49
CA ASP A 108 6.16 -4.63 -11.87
C ASP A 108 5.58 -6.01 -12.21
N GLU A 109 6.19 -7.09 -11.71
CA GLU A 109 5.78 -8.47 -11.94
C GLU A 109 4.60 -8.88 -11.04
N GLU A 110 4.64 -8.52 -9.74
CA GLU A 110 3.65 -8.96 -8.75
C GLU A 110 2.32 -8.20 -8.85
N ILE A 111 2.36 -6.88 -9.01
CA ILE A 111 1.18 -6.01 -8.95
C ILE A 111 0.88 -5.29 -10.27
N GLY A 112 1.82 -5.34 -11.21
CA GLY A 112 1.75 -4.67 -12.49
C GLY A 112 2.49 -3.34 -12.54
N LYS A 113 2.61 -2.80 -13.76
CA LYS A 113 3.23 -1.51 -14.02
C LYS A 113 2.22 -0.38 -13.84
N GLN A 114 2.70 0.75 -13.36
CA GLN A 114 1.92 1.97 -13.36
C GLN A 114 1.67 2.39 -14.82
N SER A 115 0.40 2.56 -15.18
CA SER A 115 -0.05 3.00 -16.51
C SER A 115 0.22 4.47 -16.74
#